data_AF-A0A9X2MV42-F1
#
_entry.id   AF-A0A9X2MV42-F1
#
_cell.length_a   1.000
_cell.length_b   1.000
_cell.length_c   1.000
_cell.angle_alpha   90.00
_cell.angle_beta   90.00
_cell.angle_gamma   90.00
#
_symmetry.space_group_name_H-M   'P 1'
#
loop_
_entity.id
_entity.type
_entity.pdbx_description
1 polymer ?
#
loop_
_entity_poly.entity_id
_entity_poly.type
_entity_poly.pdbx_seq_one_letter_code
_entity_poly.pdbx_strand_id
1 'polypeptide(L)'
;MKKILIGFIAGALFATTGTVMADSEFFNKVTATVRSDYTFEVEGEKVSVGRAPLVYNGASYVPLRELARIMDKKVDFYDGVIRIYTALDDADAELERLRNNVQLANTNLEKMQKIISEADAGLRDLTYEERAVIENAIVDYQDAIDFNERMIEKLLKQIPDLAE
;
A
#
# COMPACT_ATOMS: atom_id res chain seq x y z
N MET A 1 22.56 65.22 46.65
CA MET A 1 21.83 63.96 46.97
C MET A 1 20.71 63.63 45.98
N LYS A 2 19.84 64.58 45.57
CA LYS A 2 18.74 64.33 44.61
C LYS A 2 19.17 63.80 43.22
N LYS A 3 20.37 64.16 42.74
CA LYS A 3 20.90 63.72 41.43
C LYS A 3 21.44 62.28 41.42
N ILE A 4 21.84 61.75 42.58
CA ILE A 4 22.34 60.38 42.73
C ILE A 4 21.16 59.39 42.80
N LEU A 5 20.04 59.82 43.40
CA LEU A 5 18.82 59.01 43.50
C LEU A 5 18.17 58.75 42.13
N ILE A 6 18.21 59.74 41.22
CA ILE A 6 17.68 59.58 39.85
C ILE A 6 18.55 58.63 39.02
N GLY A 7 19.88 58.68 39.19
CA GLY A 7 20.80 57.74 38.53
C GLY A 7 20.63 56.30 39.00
N PHE A 8 20.34 56.10 40.30
CA PHE A 8 20.08 54.78 40.86
C PHE A 8 18.73 54.19 40.39
N ILE A 9 17.67 55.02 40.33
CA ILE A 9 16.34 54.59 39.86
C ILE A 9 16.36 54.31 38.34
N ALA A 10 17.08 55.11 37.55
CA ALA A 10 17.27 54.86 36.12
C ALA A 10 18.14 53.62 35.85
N GLY A 11 19.20 53.39 36.63
CA GLY A 11 20.03 52.19 36.52
C GLY A 11 19.32 50.89 36.91
N ALA A 12 18.44 50.94 37.91
CA ALA A 12 17.63 49.79 38.34
C ALA A 12 16.58 49.36 37.30
N LEU A 13 16.07 50.31 36.49
CA LEU A 13 15.14 50.01 35.39
C LEU A 13 15.82 49.37 34.16
N PHE A 14 17.14 49.58 33.98
CA PHE A 14 17.92 48.87 32.94
C PHE A 14 18.50 47.53 33.41
N ALA A 15 18.62 47.30 34.73
CA ALA A 15 19.09 46.02 35.28
C ALA A 15 18.04 44.89 35.19
N THR A 16 16.79 45.22 34.84
CA THR A 16 15.69 44.25 34.67
C THR A 16 15.29 44.04 33.21
N THR A 17 16.16 44.30 32.24
CA THR A 17 16.06 43.56 30.97
C THR A 17 16.51 42.14 31.27
N GLY A 18 15.55 41.36 31.78
CA GLY A 18 15.76 39.97 32.13
C GLY A 18 16.53 39.29 31.02
N THR A 19 17.51 38.49 31.41
CA THR A 19 17.87 37.33 30.63
C THR A 19 16.57 36.56 30.43
N VAL A 20 15.85 36.86 29.34
CA VAL A 20 14.91 35.93 28.75
C VAL A 20 15.82 34.78 28.39
N MET A 21 15.91 33.80 29.28
CA MET A 21 16.43 32.50 28.92
C MET A 21 15.55 32.13 27.74
N ALA A 22 16.11 32.23 26.54
CA ALA A 22 15.56 31.57 25.39
C ALA A 22 15.60 30.10 25.79
N ASP A 23 14.50 29.65 26.37
CA ASP A 23 14.23 28.26 26.58
C ASP A 23 14.25 27.64 25.19
N SER A 24 15.42 27.14 24.80
CA SER A 24 15.67 26.55 23.49
C SER A 24 15.08 25.13 23.43
N GLU A 25 13.98 24.89 24.13
CA GLU A 25 13.19 23.66 24.11
C GLU A 25 12.27 23.54 22.89
N PHE A 26 12.39 24.44 21.89
CA PHE A 26 11.63 24.32 20.64
C PHE A 26 12.32 23.51 19.54
N PHE A 27 13.62 23.21 19.69
CA PHE A 27 14.35 22.35 18.76
C PHE A 27 15.09 21.26 19.55
N ASN A 28 14.48 20.08 19.66
CA ASN A 28 15.25 18.88 20.02
C ASN A 28 16.36 18.71 18.98
N LYS A 29 17.62 18.86 19.38
CA LYS A 29 18.76 18.61 18.49
C LYS A 29 18.79 17.11 18.22
N VAL A 30 18.21 16.72 17.09
CA VAL A 30 18.15 15.34 16.62
C VAL A 30 19.43 15.02 15.86
N THR A 31 20.16 14.00 16.32
CA THR A 31 21.24 13.38 15.54
C THR A 31 20.65 12.24 14.72
N ALA A 32 20.62 12.42 13.39
CA ALA A 32 20.30 11.36 12.45
C ALA A 32 21.57 10.99 11.67
N THR A 33 21.86 9.70 11.54
CA THR A 33 23.06 9.21 10.84
C THR A 33 22.67 8.37 9.64
N VAL A 34 23.25 8.67 8.48
CA VAL A 34 23.14 7.80 7.29
C VAL A 34 23.98 6.54 7.53
N ARG A 35 23.37 5.36 7.42
CA ARG A 35 24.02 4.05 7.66
C ARG A 35 24.17 3.27 6.37
N SER A 36 25.20 3.59 5.59
CA SER A 36 25.54 2.88 4.34
C SER A 36 26.15 1.49 4.56
N ASP A 37 26.44 1.13 5.82
CA ASP A 37 26.95 -0.17 6.24
C ASP A 37 25.84 -1.24 6.35
N TYR A 38 24.57 -0.85 6.29
CA TYR A 38 23.46 -1.80 6.33
C TYR A 38 23.28 -2.52 5.00
N THR A 39 23.14 -3.84 5.09
CA THR A 39 22.73 -4.70 3.98
C THR A 39 21.27 -5.08 4.22
N PHE A 40 20.47 -5.03 3.15
CA PHE A 40 19.09 -5.45 3.19
C PHE A 40 19.01 -6.91 2.74
N GLU A 41 18.22 -7.70 3.46
CA GLU A 41 17.93 -9.08 3.13
C GLU A 41 16.42 -9.28 3.17
N VAL A 42 15.87 -9.87 2.13
CA VAL A 42 14.43 -10.10 1.95
C VAL A 42 14.29 -11.55 1.57
N GLU A 43 13.58 -12.32 2.39
CA GLU A 43 13.39 -13.77 2.18
C GLU A 43 14.71 -14.55 1.99
N GLY A 44 15.79 -14.10 2.65
CA GLY A 44 17.12 -14.72 2.55
C GLY A 44 17.98 -14.20 1.40
N GLU A 45 17.44 -13.34 0.54
CA GLU A 45 18.16 -12.75 -0.58
C GLU A 45 18.65 -11.33 -0.26
N LYS A 46 19.94 -11.08 -0.49
CA LYS A 46 20.52 -9.74 -0.33
C LYS A 46 20.03 -8.83 -1.44
N VAL A 47 19.40 -7.72 -1.07
CA VAL A 47 18.88 -6.73 -2.01
C VAL A 47 19.71 -5.44 -1.96
N SER A 48 20.02 -4.91 -3.15
CA SER A 48 20.68 -3.62 -3.28
C SER A 48 19.66 -2.49 -3.13
N VAL A 49 19.93 -1.52 -2.28
CA VAL A 49 19.15 -0.28 -2.15
C VAL A 49 19.91 0.90 -2.75
N GLY A 50 19.23 1.76 -3.50
CA GLY A 50 19.83 2.96 -4.08
C GLY A 50 20.12 4.05 -3.06
N ARG A 51 19.47 4.01 -1.89
CA ARG A 51 19.62 5.00 -0.82
C ARG A 51 19.75 4.31 0.54
N ALA A 52 20.80 4.66 1.27
CA ALA A 52 21.06 4.16 2.61
C ALA A 52 19.98 4.63 3.61
N PRO A 53 19.63 3.81 4.61
CA PRO A 53 18.71 4.19 5.67
C PRO A 53 19.29 5.25 6.59
N LEU A 54 18.41 6.02 7.20
CA LEU A 54 18.73 6.92 8.30
C LEU A 54 18.50 6.18 9.61
N VAL A 55 19.40 6.34 10.58
CA VAL A 55 19.15 5.90 11.95
C VAL A 55 18.95 7.12 12.83
N TYR A 56 17.82 7.12 13.54
CA TYR A 56 17.42 8.15 14.49
C TYR A 56 16.90 7.48 15.76
N ASN A 57 17.45 7.84 16.92
CA ASN A 57 17.09 7.27 18.23
C ASN A 57 17.04 5.73 18.26
N GLY A 58 17.99 5.07 17.56
CA GLY A 58 18.05 3.61 17.48
C GLY A 58 17.04 2.97 16.53
N ALA A 59 16.16 3.76 15.89
CA ALA A 59 15.24 3.30 14.86
C ALA A 59 15.81 3.56 13.46
N SER A 60 15.67 2.57 12.58
CA SER A 60 16.05 2.67 11.17
C SER A 60 14.87 3.16 10.33
N TYR A 61 15.09 4.23 9.58
CA TYR A 61 14.16 4.82 8.63
C TYR A 61 14.66 4.52 7.22
N VAL A 62 14.00 3.57 6.57
CA VAL A 62 14.31 3.18 5.19
C VAL A 62 13.56 4.12 4.25
N PRO A 63 14.21 4.64 3.19
CA PRO A 63 13.51 5.42 2.18
C PRO A 63 12.33 4.61 1.60
N LEU A 64 11.11 5.13 1.76
CA LEU A 64 9.89 4.42 1.39
C LEU A 64 9.93 3.88 -0.05
N ARG A 65 10.49 4.66 -0.97
CA ARG A 65 10.62 4.29 -2.39
C ARG A 65 11.55 3.09 -2.62
N GLU A 66 12.58 2.91 -1.79
CA GLU A 66 13.45 1.73 -1.86
C GLU A 66 12.73 0.48 -1.36
N LEU A 67 12.02 0.60 -0.23
CA LEU A 67 11.23 -0.50 0.31
C LEU A 67 10.12 -0.92 -0.66
N ALA A 68 9.39 0.03 -1.24
CA ALA A 68 8.37 -0.26 -2.24
C ALA A 68 8.96 -0.96 -3.47
N ARG A 69 10.11 -0.51 -3.98
CA ARG A 69 10.79 -1.15 -5.11
C ARG A 69 11.20 -2.59 -4.79
N ILE A 70 11.72 -2.84 -3.59
CA ILE A 70 12.03 -4.19 -3.11
C ILE A 70 10.79 -5.10 -3.12
N MET A 71 9.61 -4.53 -2.90
CA MET A 71 8.34 -5.25 -2.89
C MET A 71 7.60 -5.26 -4.25
N ASP A 72 8.28 -4.89 -5.34
CA ASP A 72 7.69 -4.70 -6.67
C ASP A 72 6.47 -3.76 -6.69
N LYS A 73 6.52 -2.73 -5.85
CA LYS A 73 5.54 -1.66 -5.75
C LYS A 73 6.11 -0.32 -6.23
N LYS A 74 5.21 0.56 -6.66
CA LYS A 74 5.47 1.97 -6.94
C LYS A 74 4.95 2.85 -5.81
N VAL A 75 5.58 4.01 -5.65
CA VAL A 75 5.17 5.05 -4.69
C VAL A 75 4.81 6.31 -5.45
N ASP A 76 3.61 6.80 -5.21
CA ASP A 76 3.12 8.08 -5.74
C ASP A 76 2.59 8.98 -4.61
N PHE A 77 2.56 10.29 -4.86
CA PHE A 77 2.14 11.31 -3.91
C PHE A 77 1.07 12.17 -4.58
N TYR A 78 -0.18 11.99 -4.17
CA TYR A 78 -1.32 12.72 -4.73
C TYR A 78 -2.21 13.23 -3.60
N ASP A 79 -2.50 14.53 -3.60
CA ASP A 79 -3.40 15.18 -2.63
C ASP A 79 -3.10 14.86 -1.16
N GLY A 80 -1.81 14.93 -0.78
CA GLY A 80 -1.36 14.61 0.59
C GLY A 80 -1.41 13.13 0.96
N VAL A 81 -1.82 12.25 0.03
CA VAL A 81 -1.85 10.80 0.23
C VAL A 81 -0.62 10.16 -0.41
N ILE A 82 0.06 9.31 0.38
CA ILE A 82 1.11 8.43 -0.12
C ILE A 82 0.45 7.15 -0.63
N ARG A 83 0.55 6.90 -1.94
CA ARG A 83 0.01 5.70 -2.59
C ARG A 83 1.13 4.69 -2.80
N ILE A 84 0.91 3.45 -2.37
CA ILE A 84 1.79 2.31 -2.64
C ILE A 84 0.96 1.28 -3.41
N TYR A 85 1.35 1.00 -4.65
CA TYR A 85 0.55 0.19 -5.56
C TYR A 85 1.42 -0.75 -6.38
N THR A 86 0.83 -1.82 -6.91
CA THR A 86 1.56 -2.77 -7.76
C THR A 86 1.90 -2.11 -9.10
N ALA A 87 3.16 -2.19 -9.51
CA ALA A 87 3.53 -1.79 -10.86
C ALA A 87 2.91 -2.79 -11.85
N LEU A 88 1.86 -2.37 -12.55
CA LEU A 88 1.41 -3.05 -13.75
C LEU A 88 1.95 -2.26 -14.94
N ASP A 89 2.63 -2.94 -15.86
CA ASP A 89 3.16 -2.32 -17.07
C ASP A 89 2.02 -1.82 -17.98
N ASP A 90 0.89 -2.53 -17.95
CA ASP A 90 -0.35 -2.18 -18.64
C ASP A 90 -1.54 -2.61 -17.77
N ALA A 91 -2.05 -1.68 -16.95
CA ALA A 91 -3.13 -1.96 -16.02
C ALA A 91 -4.48 -2.13 -16.73
N ASP A 92 -4.67 -1.46 -17.87
CA ASP A 92 -5.85 -1.60 -18.72
C ASP A 92 -5.92 -3.01 -19.33
N ALA A 93 -4.80 -3.50 -19.89
CA ALA A 93 -4.73 -4.85 -20.44
C ALA A 93 -4.94 -5.93 -19.36
N GLU A 94 -4.44 -5.73 -18.14
CA GLU A 94 -4.68 -6.64 -17.03
C GLU A 94 -6.16 -6.66 -16.63
N LEU A 95 -6.80 -5.48 -16.52
CA LEU A 95 -8.22 -5.36 -16.22
C LEU A 95 -9.08 -6.05 -17.29
N GLU A 96 -8.75 -5.82 -18.56
CA GLU A 96 -9.44 -6.45 -19.68
C GLU A 96 -9.29 -7.99 -19.64
N ARG A 97 -8.07 -8.48 -19.38
CA ARG A 97 -7.82 -9.92 -19.23
C ARG A 97 -8.67 -10.54 -18.13
N LEU A 98 -8.72 -9.91 -16.95
CA LEU A 98 -9.52 -10.41 -15.82
C LEU A 98 -11.02 -10.41 -16.16
N ARG A 99 -11.53 -9.35 -16.79
CA ARG A 99 -12.94 -9.28 -17.24
C ARG A 99 -13.26 -10.37 -18.25
N ASN A 100 -12.39 -10.60 -19.22
CA ASN A 100 -12.54 -11.66 -20.22
C ASN A 100 -12.54 -13.06 -19.57
N ASN A 101 -11.70 -13.28 -18.55
CA ASN A 101 -11.70 -14.53 -17.79
C ASN A 101 -13.03 -14.75 -17.06
N VAL A 102 -13.56 -13.72 -16.39
CA VAL A 102 -14.88 -13.78 -15.72
C VAL A 102 -15.98 -14.10 -16.74
N GLN A 103 -16.00 -13.41 -17.88
CA GLN A 103 -17.01 -13.64 -18.92
C GLN A 103 -16.96 -15.07 -19.47
N LEU A 104 -15.76 -15.59 -19.77
CA LEU A 104 -15.57 -16.94 -20.26
C LEU A 104 -15.99 -17.99 -19.22
N ALA A 105 -15.60 -17.78 -17.96
CA ALA A 105 -15.97 -18.67 -16.85
C ALA A 105 -17.48 -18.69 -16.63
N ASN A 106 -18.15 -17.53 -16.62
CA ASN A 106 -19.61 -17.44 -16.56
C ASN A 106 -20.29 -18.18 -17.71
N THR A 107 -19.79 -18.01 -18.94
CA THR A 107 -20.33 -18.71 -20.12
C THR A 107 -20.23 -20.24 -19.96
N ASN A 108 -19.13 -20.74 -19.40
CA ASN A 108 -18.97 -22.18 -19.18
C ASN A 108 -19.79 -22.67 -17.99
N LEU A 109 -19.87 -21.90 -16.91
CA LEU A 109 -20.71 -22.17 -15.75
C LEU A 109 -22.17 -22.32 -16.16
N GLU A 110 -22.71 -21.39 -16.95
CA GLU A 110 -24.08 -21.45 -17.47
C GLU A 110 -24.33 -22.72 -18.29
N LYS A 111 -23.38 -23.09 -19.16
CA LYS A 111 -23.48 -24.32 -19.94
C LYS A 111 -23.54 -25.56 -19.04
N MET A 112 -22.67 -25.64 -18.03
CA MET A 112 -22.62 -26.78 -17.10
C MET A 112 -23.89 -26.85 -16.24
N GLN A 113 -24.35 -25.72 -15.72
CA GLN A 113 -25.61 -25.62 -14.98
C GLN A 113 -26.81 -26.04 -15.83
N LYS A 114 -26.84 -25.65 -17.11
CA LYS A 114 -27.88 -26.11 -18.05
C LYS A 114 -27.87 -27.62 -18.20
N ILE A 115 -26.69 -28.25 -18.30
CA ILE A 115 -26.57 -29.71 -18.40
C ILE A 115 -27.15 -30.40 -17.16
N ILE A 116 -26.82 -29.91 -15.96
CA ILE A 116 -27.38 -30.44 -14.70
C ILE A 116 -28.90 -30.24 -14.66
N SER A 117 -29.39 -29.06 -15.02
CA SER A 117 -30.83 -28.77 -15.05
C SER A 117 -31.59 -29.65 -16.04
N GLU A 118 -31.04 -29.95 -17.21
CA GLU A 118 -31.62 -30.89 -18.18
C GLU A 118 -31.66 -32.30 -17.63
N ALA A 119 -30.61 -32.73 -16.91
CA ALA A 119 -30.55 -34.04 -16.29
C ALA A 119 -31.56 -34.19 -15.14
N ASP A 120 -31.66 -33.19 -14.27
CA ASP A 120 -32.63 -33.16 -13.17
C ASP A 120 -34.09 -33.14 -13.69
N ALA A 121 -34.32 -32.59 -14.89
CA ALA A 121 -35.62 -32.62 -15.57
C ALA A 121 -35.90 -33.95 -16.31
N GLY A 122 -34.97 -34.91 -16.29
CA GLY A 122 -35.08 -36.17 -17.04
C GLY A 122 -34.98 -36.01 -18.56
N LEU A 123 -34.46 -34.87 -19.04
CA LEU A 123 -34.25 -34.60 -20.47
C LEU A 123 -32.88 -35.07 -20.95
N ARG A 124 -32.00 -35.48 -20.03
CA ARG A 124 -30.65 -35.95 -20.31
C ARG A 124 -30.25 -37.01 -19.30
N ASP A 125 -29.84 -38.18 -19.79
CA ASP A 125 -29.27 -39.21 -18.94
C ASP A 125 -27.81 -38.88 -18.65
N LEU A 126 -27.45 -38.88 -17.37
CA LEU A 126 -26.08 -38.77 -16.88
C LEU A 126 -25.83 -39.92 -15.92
N THR A 127 -24.69 -40.58 -16.04
CA THR A 127 -24.19 -41.46 -14.99
C THR A 127 -23.84 -40.65 -13.74
N TYR A 128 -23.76 -41.32 -12.59
CA TYR A 128 -23.32 -40.68 -11.34
C TYR A 128 -21.93 -40.03 -11.49
N GLU A 129 -21.00 -40.70 -12.18
CA GLU A 129 -19.65 -40.19 -12.39
C GLU A 129 -19.63 -38.94 -13.29
N GLU A 130 -20.38 -38.95 -14.40
CA GLU A 130 -20.48 -37.77 -15.28
C GLU A 130 -21.10 -36.58 -14.57
N ARG A 131 -22.14 -36.81 -13.76
CA ARG A 131 -22.78 -35.77 -12.95
C ARG A 131 -21.79 -35.15 -11.97
N ALA A 132 -21.05 -35.98 -11.25
CA ALA A 132 -20.06 -35.52 -10.28
C ALA A 132 -18.94 -34.70 -10.93
N VAL A 133 -18.47 -35.08 -12.13
CA VAL A 133 -17.47 -34.31 -12.89
C VAL A 133 -18.00 -32.92 -13.23
N ILE A 134 -19.25 -32.82 -13.69
CA ILE A 134 -19.86 -31.53 -14.06
C ILE A 134 -20.08 -30.66 -12.82
N GLU A 135 -20.56 -31.24 -11.71
CA GLU A 135 -20.75 -30.51 -10.45
C GLU A 135 -19.43 -29.96 -9.90
N ASN A 136 -18.34 -30.73 -9.96
CA ASN A 136 -17.01 -30.24 -9.60
C ASN A 136 -16.56 -29.10 -10.52
N ALA A 137 -16.77 -29.23 -11.83
CA ALA A 137 -16.43 -28.16 -12.77
C ALA A 137 -17.24 -26.87 -12.52
N ILE A 138 -18.50 -26.98 -12.08
CA ILE A 138 -19.32 -25.82 -11.66
C ILE A 138 -18.64 -25.09 -10.49
N VAL A 139 -18.20 -25.83 -9.47
CA VAL A 139 -17.49 -25.26 -8.32
C VAL A 139 -16.18 -24.59 -8.76
N ASP A 140 -15.40 -25.26 -9.61
CA ASP A 140 -14.14 -24.70 -10.12
C ASP A 140 -14.36 -23.38 -10.89
N TYR A 141 -15.42 -23.30 -11.70
CA TYR A 141 -15.76 -22.06 -12.40
C TYR A 141 -16.24 -20.96 -11.45
N GLN A 142 -17.02 -21.29 -10.42
CA GLN A 142 -17.43 -20.33 -9.39
C GLN A 142 -16.22 -19.76 -8.65
N ASP A 143 -15.30 -20.62 -8.21
CA ASP A 143 -14.07 -20.21 -7.53
C ASP A 143 -13.19 -19.32 -8.44
N ALA A 144 -13.11 -19.65 -9.73
CA ALA A 144 -12.39 -18.85 -10.71
C ALA A 144 -13.03 -17.47 -10.92
N ILE A 145 -14.36 -17.39 -11.02
CA ILE A 145 -15.09 -16.11 -11.14
C ILE A 145 -14.80 -15.25 -9.92
N ASP A 146 -15.05 -15.77 -8.73
CA ASP A 146 -14.82 -15.10 -7.45
C ASP A 146 -13.38 -14.60 -7.31
N PHE A 147 -12.40 -15.41 -7.73
CA PHE A 147 -11.00 -15.01 -7.71
C PHE A 147 -10.74 -13.82 -8.63
N ASN A 148 -11.17 -13.88 -9.89
CA ASN A 148 -10.94 -12.81 -10.86
C ASN A 148 -11.69 -11.52 -10.46
N GLU A 149 -12.92 -11.62 -9.96
CA GLU A 149 -13.68 -10.46 -9.47
C GLU A 149 -12.98 -9.77 -8.28
N ARG A 150 -12.47 -10.53 -7.31
CA ARG A 150 -11.66 -9.95 -6.22
C ARG A 150 -10.39 -9.27 -6.73
N MET A 151 -9.78 -9.80 -7.78
CA MET A 151 -8.60 -9.17 -8.39
C MET A 151 -8.96 -7.88 -9.12
N ILE A 152 -10.08 -7.85 -9.84
CA ILE A 152 -10.63 -6.65 -10.45
C ILE A 152 -10.90 -5.58 -9.39
N GLU A 153 -11.59 -5.93 -8.29
CA GLU A 153 -11.89 -5.00 -7.20
C GLU A 153 -10.61 -4.41 -6.61
N LYS A 154 -9.60 -5.26 -6.33
CA LYS A 154 -8.30 -4.82 -5.82
C LYS A 154 -7.58 -3.88 -6.79
N LEU A 155 -7.70 -4.12 -8.09
CA LEU A 155 -7.08 -3.30 -9.12
C LEU A 155 -7.73 -1.93 -9.21
N LEU A 156 -9.07 -1.88 -9.31
CA LEU A 156 -9.85 -0.64 -9.34
C LEU A 156 -9.67 0.19 -8.06
N LYS A 157 -9.51 -0.46 -6.91
CA LYS A 157 -9.20 0.23 -5.64
C LYS A 157 -7.81 0.87 -5.64
N GLN A 158 -6.82 0.21 -6.26
CA GLN A 158 -5.45 0.73 -6.35
C GLN A 158 -5.30 1.83 -7.39
N ILE A 159 -6.06 1.73 -8.49
CA ILE A 159 -6.00 2.64 -9.63
C ILE A 159 -7.44 3.04 -10.01
N PRO A 160 -8.03 4.03 -9.32
CA PRO A 160 -9.42 4.43 -9.53
C PRO A 160 -9.73 4.91 -10.95
N ASP A 161 -8.74 5.46 -11.65
CA ASP A 161 -8.87 5.99 -13.02
C ASP A 161 -9.20 4.87 -14.05
N LEU A 162 -9.03 3.59 -13.70
CA LEU A 162 -9.43 2.44 -14.53
C LEU A 162 -10.93 2.14 -14.50
N ALA A 163 -11.70 2.83 -13.65
CA ALA A 163 -13.13 2.57 -13.49
C ALA A 163 -14.02 3.29 -14.52
N GLU A 164 -13.46 4.25 -15.28
CA GLU A 164 -14.14 4.99 -16.36
C GLU A 164 -14.23 4.18 -17.67
#